data_AF-A0A561CPR5-F1
#
_entry.id   AF-A0A561CPR5-F1
#
_cell.length_a   1.000
_cell.length_b   1.000
_cell.length_c   1.000
_cell.angle_alpha   90.00
_cell.angle_beta   90.00
_cell.angle_gamma   90.00
#
_symmetry.space_group_name_H-M   'P 1'
#
loop_
_entity.id
_entity.type
_entity.pdbx_description
1 polymer ?
#
loop_
_entity_poly.entity_id
_entity_poly.type
_entity_poly.pdbx_seq_one_letter_code
_entity_poly.pdbx_strand_id
1 'polypeptide(L)'
;MLVNELYLDSIRFEQSSLAHYIHHLLAEKKISLEDNITRLDLKQANHQKVAEMIENNVLGFHKICIYSLKMKQKEFVFIFAKNEQEAIQFYMKTFNQKPMNCHESLLDFEFTRGNGGISFREMRKEFESFPAIAGYFKRL
;
A
#
# COMPACT_ATOMS: atom_id res chain seq x y z
N MET A 1 11.22 -15.36 14.34
CA MET A 1 10.65 -14.04 14.04
C MET A 1 10.18 -13.41 15.34
N LEU A 2 10.51 -12.15 15.55
CA LEU A 2 10.07 -11.36 16.69
C LEU A 2 8.77 -10.60 16.36
N VAL A 3 8.02 -10.20 17.40
CA VAL A 3 6.85 -9.32 17.23
C VAL A 3 7.22 -8.03 16.51
N ASN A 4 8.39 -7.45 16.79
CA ASN A 4 8.89 -6.25 16.10
C ASN A 4 8.98 -6.45 14.58
N GLU A 5 9.57 -7.56 14.14
CA GLU A 5 9.75 -7.88 12.72
C GLU A 5 8.37 -8.01 12.03
N LEU A 6 7.47 -8.78 12.63
CA LEU A 6 6.11 -8.95 12.11
C LEU A 6 5.33 -7.64 12.10
N TYR A 7 5.50 -6.79 13.11
CA TYR A 7 4.82 -5.51 13.19
C TYR A 7 5.27 -4.56 12.08
N LEU A 8 6.59 -4.43 11.89
CA LEU A 8 7.15 -3.61 10.81
C LEU A 8 6.75 -4.14 9.44
N ASP A 9 6.75 -5.46 9.23
CA ASP A 9 6.29 -6.07 7.99
C ASP A 9 4.80 -5.79 7.74
N SER A 10 3.96 -5.90 8.77
CA SER A 10 2.53 -5.62 8.65
C SER A 10 2.27 -4.16 8.23
N ILE A 11 3.09 -3.22 8.70
CA ILE A 11 3.05 -1.81 8.29
C ILE A 11 3.53 -1.67 6.84
N ARG A 12 4.71 -2.21 6.53
CA ARG A 12 5.32 -2.14 5.20
C ARG A 12 4.41 -2.70 4.12
N PHE A 13 3.74 -3.81 4.39
CA PHE A 13 2.88 -4.50 3.44
C PHE A 13 1.40 -4.10 3.53
N GLU A 14 1.07 -3.03 4.25
CA GLU A 14 -0.31 -2.52 4.41
C GLU A 14 -1.30 -3.57 4.92
N GLN A 15 -0.83 -4.49 5.77
CA GLN A 15 -1.70 -5.41 6.50
C GLN A 15 -2.34 -4.67 7.69
N SER A 16 -3.16 -3.67 7.38
CA SER A 16 -3.73 -2.72 8.34
C SER A 16 -4.36 -3.42 9.53
N SER A 17 -5.19 -4.44 9.31
CA SER A 17 -5.80 -5.20 10.40
C SER A 17 -4.75 -5.78 11.34
N LEU A 18 -3.77 -6.54 10.82
CA LEU A 18 -2.73 -7.16 11.63
C LEU A 18 -1.90 -6.11 12.40
N ALA A 19 -1.52 -5.02 11.74
CA ALA A 19 -0.76 -3.94 12.36
C ALA A 19 -1.53 -3.29 13.52
N HIS A 20 -2.83 -3.01 13.33
CA HIS A 20 -3.66 -2.43 14.39
C HIS A 20 -3.87 -3.40 15.56
N TYR A 21 -4.02 -4.69 15.28
CA TYR A 21 -4.08 -5.73 16.31
C TYR A 21 -2.80 -5.80 17.14
N ILE A 22 -1.63 -5.84 16.49
CA ILE A 22 -0.34 -5.88 17.18
C ILE A 22 -0.13 -4.59 17.97
N HIS A 23 -0.43 -3.42 17.39
CA HIS A 23 -0.35 -2.13 18.08
C HIS A 23 -1.22 -2.09 19.34
N HIS A 24 -2.45 -2.57 19.26
CA HIS A 24 -3.35 -2.64 20.41
C HIS A 24 -2.81 -3.54 21.53
N LEU A 25 -2.28 -4.73 21.19
CA LEU A 25 -1.71 -5.65 22.16
C LEU A 25 -0.44 -5.09 22.83
N LEU A 26 0.39 -4.38 22.07
CA LEU A 26 1.56 -3.65 22.60
C LEU A 26 1.13 -2.51 23.54
N ALA A 27 0.12 -1.72 23.15
CA ALA A 27 -0.39 -0.61 23.96
C ALA A 27 -1.01 -1.09 25.28
N GLU A 28 -1.69 -2.23 25.28
CA GLU A 28 -2.22 -2.87 26.49
C GLU A 28 -1.18 -3.73 27.24
N LYS A 29 0.10 -3.72 26.80
CA LYS A 29 1.22 -4.47 27.40
C LYS A 29 0.98 -5.98 27.52
N LYS A 30 0.17 -6.55 26.61
CA LYS A 30 -0.11 -7.99 26.53
C LYS A 30 1.02 -8.76 25.87
N ILE A 31 1.81 -8.08 25.05
CA ILE A 31 3.01 -8.58 24.37
C ILE A 31 4.11 -7.51 24.42
N SER A 32 5.37 -7.90 24.18
CA SER A 32 6.52 -7.02 23.95
C SER A 32 7.05 -7.14 22.52
N LEU A 33 7.81 -6.14 22.06
CA LEU A 33 8.43 -6.16 20.73
C LEU A 33 9.48 -7.27 20.58
N GLU A 34 10.13 -7.65 21.68
CA GLU A 34 11.17 -8.68 21.79
C GLU A 34 10.58 -10.08 21.97
N ASP A 35 9.25 -10.20 22.13
CA ASP A 35 8.61 -11.50 22.23
C ASP A 35 8.72 -12.26 20.91
N ASN A 36 8.82 -13.58 21.01
CA ASN A 36 8.64 -14.45 19.86
C ASN A 36 7.17 -14.41 19.40
N ILE A 37 6.93 -14.43 18.09
CA ILE A 37 5.59 -14.45 17.51
C ILE A 37 4.70 -15.59 18.01
N THR A 38 5.26 -16.68 18.56
CA THR A 38 4.48 -17.78 19.16
C THR A 38 3.67 -17.35 20.38
N ARG A 39 4.03 -16.21 21.00
CA ARG A 39 3.27 -15.60 22.10
C ARG A 39 2.15 -14.69 21.61
N LEU A 40 2.07 -14.39 20.31
CA LEU A 40 1.07 -13.52 19.73
C LEU A 40 -0.27 -14.25 19.65
N ASP A 41 -1.20 -13.89 20.52
CA ASP A 41 -2.59 -14.35 20.46
C ASP A 41 -3.54 -13.17 20.24
N LEU A 42 -4.04 -13.06 19.00
CA LEU A 42 -4.94 -11.98 18.59
C LEU A 42 -6.30 -12.03 19.32
N LYS A 43 -6.68 -13.16 19.93
CA LYS A 43 -7.91 -13.28 20.71
C LYS A 43 -7.86 -12.50 22.01
N GLN A 44 -6.66 -12.15 22.48
CA GLN A 44 -6.51 -11.32 23.67
C GLN A 44 -6.81 -9.85 23.40
N ALA A 45 -6.89 -9.42 22.13
CA ALA A 45 -7.17 -8.05 21.77
C ALA A 45 -8.64 -7.69 22.02
N ASN A 46 -8.91 -6.43 22.38
CA ASN A 46 -10.27 -5.90 22.34
C ASN A 46 -10.64 -5.58 20.89
N HIS A 47 -11.39 -6.49 20.25
CA HIS A 47 -11.78 -6.38 18.85
C HIS A 47 -12.55 -5.09 18.51
N GLN A 48 -13.37 -4.58 19.44
CA GLN A 48 -14.12 -3.33 19.22
C GLN A 48 -13.17 -2.14 19.16
N LYS A 49 -12.24 -2.02 20.11
CA LYS A 49 -11.22 -0.95 20.09
C LYS A 49 -10.35 -1.04 18.84
N VAL A 50 -9.96 -2.24 18.41
CA VAL A 50 -9.17 -2.42 17.19
C VAL A 50 -9.95 -1.97 15.96
N ALA A 51 -11.26 -2.25 15.88
CA ALA A 51 -12.10 -1.76 14.78
C ALA A 51 -12.16 -0.22 14.76
N GLU A 52 -12.37 0.42 15.91
CA GLU A 52 -12.35 1.88 16.04
C GLU A 52 -10.98 2.47 15.64
N MET A 53 -9.88 1.81 16.01
CA MET A 53 -8.53 2.22 15.62
C MET A 53 -8.31 2.16 14.10
N ILE A 54 -8.81 1.10 13.44
CA ILE A 54 -8.75 0.94 11.99
C ILE A 54 -9.57 2.03 11.30
N GLU A 55 -10.80 2.28 11.78
CA GLU A 55 -11.68 3.31 11.23
C GLU A 55 -11.08 4.72 11.35
N ASN A 56 -10.50 5.03 12.51
CA ASN A 56 -9.80 6.30 12.74
C ASN A 56 -8.39 6.35 12.15
N ASN A 57 -7.94 5.27 11.51
CA ASN A 57 -6.64 5.14 10.88
C ASN A 57 -5.48 5.58 11.79
N VAL A 58 -5.45 5.13 13.05
CA VAL A 58 -4.48 5.61 14.06
C VAL A 58 -3.02 5.31 13.69
N LEU A 59 -2.78 4.29 12.85
CA LEU A 59 -1.46 3.97 12.33
C LEU A 59 -1.12 4.70 11.02
N GLY A 60 -2.02 5.53 10.50
CA GLY A 60 -1.79 6.33 9.30
C GLY A 60 -1.60 5.49 8.04
N PHE A 61 -2.23 4.30 7.96
CA PHE A 61 -2.30 3.55 6.72
C PHE A 61 -3.05 4.36 5.67
N HIS A 62 -2.32 4.86 4.69
CA HIS A 62 -2.93 5.42 3.50
C HIS A 62 -2.91 4.30 2.47
N LYS A 63 -4.09 3.85 2.03
CA LYS A 63 -4.20 2.89 0.95
C LYS A 63 -3.53 3.51 -0.28
N ILE A 64 -2.34 3.03 -0.64
CA ILE A 64 -1.69 3.45 -1.87
C ILE A 64 -2.34 2.68 -3.02
N CYS A 65 -3.12 3.39 -3.82
CA CYS A 65 -3.74 2.87 -5.02
C CYS A 65 -2.80 3.04 -6.22
N ILE A 66 -3.07 2.30 -7.29
CA ILE A 66 -2.41 2.50 -8.57
C ILE A 66 -3.38 3.18 -9.53
N TYR A 67 -2.93 4.26 -10.16
CA TYR A 67 -3.70 5.02 -11.13
C TYR A 67 -3.09 4.86 -12.52
N SER A 68 -3.93 4.57 -13.51
CA SER A 68 -3.58 4.58 -14.92
C SER A 68 -3.93 5.95 -15.51
N LEU A 69 -2.91 6.68 -15.95
CA LEU A 69 -3.06 8.00 -16.53
C LEU A 69 -2.69 7.93 -18.01
N LYS A 70 -3.64 8.30 -18.86
CA LYS A 70 -3.43 8.30 -20.30
C LYS A 70 -2.64 9.52 -20.74
N MET A 71 -1.45 9.28 -21.26
CA MET A 71 -0.57 10.31 -21.83
C MET A 71 -1.03 10.70 -23.23
N LYS A 72 -1.33 9.70 -24.06
CA LYS A 72 -1.79 9.81 -25.45
C LYS A 72 -2.71 8.65 -25.82
N GLN A 73 -3.21 8.61 -27.05
CA GLN A 73 -4.22 7.63 -27.49
C GLN A 73 -3.89 6.15 -27.17
N LYS A 74 -2.60 5.76 -27.15
CA LYS A 74 -2.10 4.40 -26.86
C LYS A 74 -1.01 4.35 -25.77
N GLU A 75 -0.73 5.45 -25.08
CA GLU A 75 0.37 5.55 -24.11
C GLU A 75 -0.17 5.89 -22.73
N PHE A 76 0.20 5.09 -21.74
CA PHE A 76 -0.26 5.18 -20.36
C PHE A 76 0.94 5.17 -19.42
N VAL A 77 0.81 5.91 -18.32
CA VAL A 77 1.71 5.80 -17.17
C VAL A 77 0.92 5.34 -15.96
N PHE A 78 1.51 4.42 -15.21
CA PHE A 78 0.94 3.93 -13.97
C PHE A 78 1.64 4.61 -12.80
N ILE A 79 0.87 5.21 -11.89
CA ILE A 79 1.37 5.98 -10.75
C ILE A 79 0.75 5.46 -9.47
N PHE A 80 1.58 5.09 -8.51
CA PHE A 80 1.14 4.85 -7.14
C PHE A 80 0.88 6.18 -6.43
N ALA A 81 -0.29 6.34 -5.82
CA ALA A 81 -0.66 7.53 -5.06
C ALA A 81 -1.77 7.22 -4.04
N LYS A 82 -1.96 8.11 -3.07
CA LYS A 82 -3.00 7.97 -2.03
C LYS A 82 -4.42 8.21 -2.56
N ASN A 83 -4.54 8.99 -3.64
CA ASN A 83 -5.81 9.30 -4.30
C ASN A 83 -5.57 9.81 -5.73
N GLU A 84 -6.66 9.93 -6.50
CA GLU A 84 -6.63 10.40 -7.89
C GLU A 84 -6.01 11.79 -8.03
N GLN A 85 -6.32 12.72 -7.12
CA GLN A 85 -5.83 14.09 -7.16
C GLN A 85 -4.31 14.16 -7.03
N GLU A 86 -3.72 13.36 -6.12
CA GLU A 86 -2.28 13.27 -5.94
C GLU A 86 -1.60 12.67 -7.18
N ALA A 87 -2.19 11.64 -7.78
CA ALA A 87 -1.67 11.06 -9.02
C ALA A 87 -1.64 12.08 -10.18
N ILE A 88 -2.73 12.85 -10.35
CA ILE A 88 -2.83 13.90 -11.37
C ILE A 88 -1.81 15.03 -11.10
N GLN A 89 -1.70 15.49 -9.85
CA GLN A 89 -0.74 16.55 -9.50
C GLN A 89 0.71 16.10 -9.74
N PHE A 90 1.05 14.88 -9.34
CA PHE A 90 2.37 14.30 -9.55
C PHE A 90 2.67 14.12 -11.05
N TYR A 91 1.69 13.66 -11.84
CA TYR A 91 1.81 13.58 -13.29
C TYR A 91 2.06 14.96 -13.92
N MET A 92 1.25 15.97 -13.57
CA MET A 92 1.40 17.32 -14.12
C MET A 92 2.77 17.92 -13.79
N LYS A 93 3.28 17.68 -12.57
CA LYS A 93 4.63 18.09 -12.15
C LYS A 93 5.73 17.39 -12.94
N THR A 94 5.52 16.13 -13.31
CA THR A 94 6.54 15.29 -13.96
C THR A 94 6.57 15.46 -15.48
N PHE A 95 5.42 15.61 -16.12
CA PHE A 95 5.29 15.64 -17.58
C PHE A 95 4.87 17.01 -18.14
N ASN A 96 4.64 18.01 -17.28
CA ASN A 96 4.25 19.37 -17.64
C ASN A 96 2.98 19.44 -18.52
N GLN A 97 2.09 18.46 -18.40
CA GLN A 97 0.83 18.40 -19.14
C GLN A 97 -0.26 17.74 -18.30
N LYS A 98 -1.53 17.97 -18.65
CA LYS A 98 -2.65 17.25 -18.05
C LYS A 98 -2.80 15.87 -18.69
N PRO A 99 -3.15 14.83 -17.92
CA PRO A 99 -3.46 13.52 -18.49
C PRO A 99 -4.81 13.60 -19.23
N MET A 100 -5.00 12.76 -20.26
CA MET A 100 -6.27 12.69 -20.99
C MET A 100 -7.38 12.07 -20.14
N ASN A 101 -7.02 11.15 -19.26
CA ASN A 101 -7.89 10.56 -18.25
C ASN A 101 -7.04 10.05 -17.07
N CYS A 102 -7.71 9.73 -15.97
CA CYS A 102 -7.13 9.06 -14.81
C CYS A 102 -8.15 8.04 -14.32
N HIS A 103 -7.71 6.78 -14.14
CA HIS A 103 -8.55 5.71 -13.61
C HIS A 103 -7.78 4.89 -12.58
N GLU A 104 -8.39 4.62 -11.44
CA GLU A 104 -7.85 3.63 -10.49
C GLU A 104 -7.82 2.24 -11.15
N SER A 105 -6.72 1.53 -10.98
CA SER A 105 -6.54 0.15 -11.46
C SER A 105 -6.43 -0.81 -10.28
N LEU A 106 -6.75 -2.08 -10.50
CA LEU A 106 -6.66 -3.11 -9.46
C LEU A 106 -5.20 -3.47 -9.19
N LEU A 107 -4.80 -3.49 -7.91
CA LEU A 107 -3.43 -3.85 -7.50
C LEU A 107 -3.06 -5.30 -7.87
N ASP A 108 -4.06 -6.18 -7.90
CA ASP A 108 -3.91 -7.60 -8.20
C ASP A 108 -3.95 -7.89 -9.71
N PHE A 109 -4.00 -6.85 -10.55
CA PHE A 109 -3.85 -7.02 -11.99
C PHE A 109 -2.42 -7.49 -12.32
N GLU A 110 -2.30 -8.69 -12.88
CA GLU A 110 -1.04 -9.28 -13.30
C GLU A 110 -0.71 -8.91 -14.75
N PHE A 111 0.55 -8.57 -14.98
CA PHE A 111 1.08 -8.32 -16.32
C PHE A 111 2.49 -8.86 -16.45
N THR A 112 2.89 -9.11 -17.69
CA THR A 112 4.22 -9.63 -17.98
C THR A 112 5.25 -8.51 -17.93
N ARG A 113 6.26 -8.64 -17.08
CA ARG A 113 7.47 -7.80 -17.04
C ARG A 113 8.69 -8.69 -17.30
N GLY A 114 9.30 -8.56 -18.48
CA GLY A 114 10.36 -9.47 -18.91
C GLY A 114 9.82 -10.87 -19.17
N ASN A 115 10.38 -11.89 -18.48
CA ASN A 115 10.01 -13.30 -18.66
C ASN A 115 9.00 -13.83 -17.62
N GLY A 116 8.47 -12.96 -16.73
CA GLY A 116 7.56 -13.38 -15.65
C GLY A 116 6.34 -12.46 -15.50
N GLY A 117 5.31 -12.97 -14.84
CA GLY A 117 4.16 -12.19 -14.39
C GLY A 117 4.48 -11.44 -13.10
N ILE A 118 4.04 -10.18 -13.00
CA ILE A 118 4.13 -9.36 -11.80
C ILE A 118 2.81 -8.59 -11.62
N SER A 119 2.38 -8.41 -10.37
CA SER A 119 1.25 -7.57 -10.03
C SER A 119 1.71 -6.19 -9.56
N PHE A 120 0.83 -5.20 -9.64
CA PHE A 120 1.12 -3.88 -9.04
C PHE A 120 1.34 -4.00 -7.53
N ARG A 121 0.68 -4.93 -6.84
CA ARG A 121 0.93 -5.20 -5.41
C ARG A 121 2.38 -5.58 -5.13
N GLU A 122 2.96 -6.45 -5.95
CA GLU A 122 4.37 -6.85 -5.81
C GLU A 122 5.30 -5.70 -6.18
N MET A 123 5.02 -4.98 -7.28
CA MET A 123 5.81 -3.80 -7.68
C MET A 123 5.81 -2.70 -6.63
N ARG A 124 4.71 -2.52 -5.89
CA ARG A 124 4.61 -1.51 -4.83
C ARG A 124 5.72 -1.66 -3.78
N LYS A 125 6.18 -2.89 -3.53
CA LYS A 125 7.26 -3.19 -2.57
C LYS A 125 8.63 -2.67 -3.00
N GLU A 126 8.80 -2.35 -4.29
CA GLU A 126 10.03 -1.78 -4.86
C GLU A 126 10.21 -0.29 -4.55
N PHE A 127 9.19 0.37 -4.00
CA PHE A 127 9.18 1.82 -3.74
C PHE A 127 9.23 2.14 -2.24
N GLU A 128 10.06 3.12 -1.87
CA GLU A 128 10.20 3.60 -0.48
C GLU A 128 9.32 4.83 -0.19
N SER A 129 8.87 5.53 -1.22
CA SER A 129 8.10 6.78 -1.10
C SER A 129 7.03 6.89 -2.18
N PHE A 130 5.92 7.53 -1.84
CA PHE A 130 4.81 7.81 -2.75
C PHE A 130 4.50 9.32 -2.79
N PRO A 131 3.96 9.85 -3.90
CA PRO A 131 3.60 9.14 -5.13
C PRO A 131 4.82 8.72 -5.97
N ALA A 132 4.68 7.64 -6.76
CA ALA A 132 5.77 7.08 -7.56
C ALA A 132 5.30 6.52 -8.91
N ILE A 133 6.13 6.62 -9.95
CA ILE A 133 5.86 6.02 -11.26
C ILE A 133 6.14 4.51 -11.18
N ALA A 134 5.09 3.70 -11.30
CA ALA A 134 5.20 2.25 -11.36
C ALA A 134 5.74 1.78 -12.73
N GLY A 135 5.33 2.43 -13.81
CA GLY A 135 5.81 2.08 -15.15
C GLY A 135 5.05 2.74 -16.29
N TYR A 136 5.52 2.47 -17.51
CA TYR A 136 4.94 2.97 -18.75
C TYR A 136 4.41 1.81 -19.57
N PHE A 137 3.25 1.99 -20.19
CA PHE A 137 2.65 1.01 -21.06
C PHE A 137 2.24 1.64 -22.39
N LYS A 138 2.63 0.98 -23.47
CA LYS A 138 2.22 1.31 -24.82
C LYS A 138 1.42 0.17 -25.40
N ARG A 139 0.16 0.42 -25.72
CA ARG A 139 -0.67 -0.54 -26.43
C ARG A 139 -0.16 -0.62 -27.87
N LEU A 140 0.20 -1.82 -28.33
CA LEU A 140 0.55 -2.09 -29.73
C LEU A 140 -0.67 -1.82 -30.63
#